data_AF-A0A2U3NE57-F1
#
_entry.id   AF-A0A2U3NE57-F1
#
_cell.length_a   1.000
_cell.length_b   1.000
_cell.length_c   1.000
_cell.angle_alpha   90.00
_cell.angle_beta   90.00
_cell.angle_gamma   90.00
#
_symmetry.space_group_name_H-M   'P 1'
#
loop_
_entity.id
_entity.type
_entity.pdbx_description
1 polymer ?
#
loop_
_entity_poly.entity_id
_entity_poly.type
_entity_poly.pdbx_seq_one_letter_code
_entity_poly.pdbx_strand_id
1 'polypeptide(L)'
;VTDSEIEVLTRAHRLFAGSTSPPPLDAGTATHRGLPQLAGGLNGGVAQSVYRLAADRSEQRLRSAAGTDAEAARVIARAHQDRVEARDRTKSVLDEARADTAAPPIPPTPMAQREAMRRRVARLRAQRAHVLSARLKARRHSTALRALRYRLAHHRFPGLPSLNGPAAVAVRAALSRLGRPYVWGAAGPEQFDCSGLVQWSYAQAGIHLGRTTYQQINDGIPVPRSLVRPGDLVFPHAGHVQMAIGNNLVVEAPYSGATVRISRLGSNIAIRRPL
;
A
#
# COMPACT_ATOMS: atom_id res chain seq x y z
N VAL A 1 -16.67 25.11 -32.18
CA VAL A 1 -15.94 25.36 -30.92
C VAL A 1 -16.14 24.20 -29.93
N THR A 2 -15.83 22.97 -30.35
CA THR A 2 -16.19 21.71 -29.66
C THR A 2 -14.96 20.95 -29.14
N ASP A 3 -13.85 20.98 -29.87
CA ASP A 3 -12.63 20.24 -29.51
C ASP A 3 -11.98 20.68 -28.19
N SER A 4 -12.06 21.98 -27.86
CA SER A 4 -11.45 22.52 -26.64
C SER A 4 -12.14 22.03 -25.34
N GLU A 5 -13.45 21.81 -25.34
CA GLU A 5 -14.17 21.29 -24.15
C GLU A 5 -13.82 19.83 -23.90
N ILE A 6 -13.91 19.00 -24.94
CA ILE A 6 -13.59 17.57 -24.86
C ILE A 6 -12.16 17.36 -24.38
N GLU A 7 -11.22 18.17 -24.86
CA GLU A 7 -9.83 18.10 -24.44
C GLU A 7 -9.66 18.44 -22.94
N VAL A 8 -10.33 19.48 -22.44
CA VAL A 8 -10.32 19.84 -21.01
C VAL A 8 -10.92 18.73 -20.15
N LEU A 9 -12.08 18.19 -20.55
CA LEU A 9 -12.75 17.10 -19.84
C LEU A 9 -11.90 15.82 -19.84
N THR A 10 -11.25 15.52 -20.97
CA THR A 10 -10.33 14.38 -21.13
C THR A 10 -9.12 14.52 -20.22
N ARG A 11 -8.48 15.71 -20.17
CA ARG A 11 -7.37 15.98 -19.24
C ARG A 11 -7.79 15.76 -17.78
N ALA A 12 -8.97 16.26 -17.41
CA ALA A 12 -9.50 16.08 -16.06
C ALA A 12 -9.75 14.60 -15.72
N HIS A 13 -10.32 13.82 -16.65
CA HIS A 13 -10.57 12.39 -16.45
C HIS A 13 -9.27 11.58 -16.33
N ARG A 14 -8.23 11.91 -17.11
CA ARG A 14 -6.93 11.22 -17.06
C ARG A 14 -6.26 11.24 -15.68
N LEU A 15 -6.57 12.23 -14.83
CA LEU A 15 -6.10 12.27 -13.43
C LEU A 15 -6.51 11.01 -12.63
N PHE A 16 -7.61 10.36 -13.03
CA PHE A 16 -8.21 9.21 -12.34
C PHE A 16 -8.17 7.91 -13.15
N ALA A 17 -7.83 7.95 -14.44
CA ALA A 17 -7.92 6.80 -15.35
C ALA A 17 -6.80 5.75 -15.21
N GLY A 18 -5.71 6.04 -14.49
CA GLY A 18 -4.65 5.05 -14.23
C GLY A 18 -5.12 3.89 -13.34
N SER A 19 -4.74 2.66 -13.68
CA SER A 19 -5.11 1.43 -12.97
C SER A 19 -4.43 1.32 -11.61
N THR A 20 -5.24 1.17 -10.55
CA THR A 20 -4.78 0.73 -9.22
C THR A 20 -5.82 -0.23 -8.66
N SER A 21 -5.55 -1.53 -8.64
CA SER A 21 -6.42 -2.48 -7.93
C SER A 21 -6.26 -2.29 -6.42
N PRO A 22 -7.36 -2.16 -5.65
CA PRO A 22 -7.27 -2.17 -4.21
C PRO A 22 -6.95 -3.60 -3.73
N PRO A 23 -5.94 -3.80 -2.86
CA PRO A 23 -5.77 -5.11 -2.23
C PRO A 23 -6.93 -5.37 -1.26
N PRO A 24 -7.49 -6.59 -1.20
CA PRO A 24 -8.47 -6.96 -0.19
C PRO A 24 -7.77 -7.08 1.17
N LEU A 25 -8.08 -6.17 2.09
CA LEU A 25 -7.55 -6.13 3.45
C LEU A 25 -8.57 -6.76 4.39
N ASP A 26 -8.45 -8.06 4.61
CA ASP A 26 -9.26 -8.79 5.59
C ASP A 26 -8.56 -8.71 6.95
N ALA A 27 -9.11 -7.89 7.85
CA ALA A 27 -8.57 -7.64 9.18
C ALA A 27 -8.92 -8.81 10.11
N GLY A 28 -8.26 -9.96 9.90
CA GLY A 28 -8.45 -11.22 10.61
C GLY A 28 -8.08 -11.15 12.09
N THR A 29 -8.89 -10.47 12.89
CA THR A 29 -8.81 -10.36 14.36
C THR A 29 -9.24 -11.64 15.09
N ALA A 30 -9.77 -12.64 14.37
CA ALA A 30 -10.41 -13.82 14.95
C ALA A 30 -9.46 -14.85 15.57
N THR A 31 -8.17 -14.86 15.22
CA THR A 31 -7.23 -15.93 15.62
C THR A 31 -6.39 -15.64 16.87
N HIS A 32 -6.57 -14.50 17.54
CA HIS A 32 -5.78 -14.12 18.72
C HIS A 32 -6.46 -14.40 20.07
N ARG A 33 -7.54 -15.19 20.11
CA ARG A 33 -8.28 -15.44 21.36
C ARG A 33 -7.72 -16.59 22.22
N GLY A 34 -6.71 -17.33 21.76
CA GLY A 34 -6.13 -18.40 22.56
C GLY A 34 -4.62 -18.34 22.50
N LEU A 35 -3.98 -18.03 23.63
CA LEU A 35 -2.71 -18.60 24.11
C LEU A 35 -2.30 -17.87 25.40
N PRO A 36 -2.42 -18.56 26.54
CA PRO A 36 -1.25 -18.64 27.41
C PRO A 36 -1.05 -20.08 27.87
N GLN A 37 -0.04 -20.75 27.33
CA GLN A 37 0.67 -21.86 27.98
C GLN A 37 1.77 -22.37 27.04
N LEU A 38 3.01 -21.96 27.29
CA LEU A 38 4.26 -22.68 26.99
C LEU A 38 5.42 -21.84 27.56
N ALA A 39 5.47 -21.76 28.89
CA ALA A 39 6.60 -21.24 29.64
C ALA A 39 6.79 -22.08 30.91
N GLY A 40 6.91 -23.40 30.74
CA GLY A 40 7.32 -24.33 31.78
C GLY A 40 8.79 -24.69 31.55
N GLY A 41 9.70 -24.07 32.27
CA GLY A 41 11.12 -24.46 32.23
C GLY A 41 12.14 -23.36 32.47
N LEU A 42 11.91 -22.40 33.37
CA LEU A 42 12.98 -21.56 33.94
C LEU A 42 12.70 -21.33 35.43
N ASN A 43 13.48 -21.98 36.29
CA ASN A 43 13.35 -21.90 37.74
C ASN A 43 13.84 -20.53 38.24
N GLY A 44 12.91 -19.75 38.81
CA GLY A 44 13.16 -18.47 39.48
C GLY A 44 11.91 -17.59 39.45
N GLY A 45 11.17 -17.49 40.56
CA GLY A 45 9.89 -16.76 40.62
C GLY A 45 9.96 -15.27 40.21
N VAL A 46 11.13 -14.66 40.34
CA VAL A 46 11.41 -13.28 39.87
C VAL A 46 11.64 -13.25 38.35
N ALA A 47 12.38 -14.21 37.79
CA ALA A 47 12.59 -14.31 36.34
C ALA A 47 11.29 -14.61 35.59
N GLN A 48 10.40 -15.44 36.18
CA GLN A 48 9.12 -15.79 35.58
C GLN A 48 8.10 -14.63 35.61
N SER A 49 8.12 -13.80 36.65
CA SER A 49 7.25 -12.62 36.76
C SER A 49 7.73 -11.48 35.86
N VAL A 50 9.05 -11.24 35.78
CA VAL A 50 9.65 -10.31 34.82
C VAL A 50 9.37 -10.75 33.37
N TYR A 51 9.48 -12.04 33.07
CA TYR A 51 9.17 -12.59 31.75
C TYR A 51 7.69 -12.43 31.39
N ARG A 52 6.77 -12.74 32.31
CA ARG A 52 5.32 -12.52 32.10
C ARG A 52 5.01 -11.05 31.85
N LEU A 53 5.54 -10.14 32.65
CA LEU A 53 5.32 -8.70 32.48
C LEU A 53 5.92 -8.17 31.17
N ALA A 54 7.03 -8.76 30.69
CA ALA A 54 7.61 -8.44 29.40
C ALA A 54 6.76 -8.99 28.24
N ALA A 55 6.19 -10.19 28.39
CA ALA A 55 5.28 -10.82 27.43
C ALA A 55 3.97 -10.01 27.31
N ASP A 56 3.35 -9.63 28.42
CA ASP A 56 2.12 -8.83 28.44
C ASP A 56 2.33 -7.45 27.78
N ARG A 57 3.46 -6.79 28.06
CA ARG A 57 3.85 -5.53 27.39
C ARG A 57 4.16 -5.71 25.92
N SER A 58 4.68 -6.88 25.51
CA SER A 58 4.86 -7.22 24.10
C SER A 58 3.51 -7.40 23.41
N GLU A 59 2.58 -8.12 24.05
CA GLU A 59 1.25 -8.37 23.52
C GLU A 59 0.42 -7.10 23.39
N GLN A 60 0.41 -6.22 24.40
CA GLN A 60 -0.28 -4.93 24.33
C GLN A 60 0.26 -4.05 23.19
N ARG A 61 1.58 -4.06 22.95
CA ARG A 61 2.19 -3.35 21.81
C ARG A 61 1.79 -3.94 20.47
N LEU A 62 1.75 -5.27 20.35
CA LEU A 62 1.29 -5.95 19.15
C LEU A 62 -0.18 -5.64 18.84
N ARG A 63 -1.06 -5.65 19.86
CA ARG A 63 -2.48 -5.29 19.72
C ARG A 63 -2.65 -3.83 19.30
N SER A 64 -1.88 -2.90 19.88
CA SER A 64 -1.92 -1.48 19.49
C SER A 64 -1.39 -1.22 18.08
N ALA A 65 -0.35 -1.95 17.66
CA ALA A 65 0.18 -1.89 16.30
C ALA A 65 -0.85 -2.43 15.29
N ALA A 66 -1.45 -3.60 15.58
CA ALA A 66 -2.50 -4.20 14.76
C ALA A 66 -3.72 -3.28 14.60
N GLY A 67 -4.12 -2.56 15.67
CA GLY A 67 -5.19 -1.57 15.59
C GLY A 67 -4.86 -0.40 14.67
N THR A 68 -3.62 0.10 14.73
CA THR A 68 -3.17 1.22 13.89
C THR A 68 -3.04 0.81 12.42
N ASP A 69 -2.58 -0.42 12.18
CA ASP A 69 -2.46 -0.97 10.83
C ASP A 69 -3.84 -1.25 10.21
N ALA A 70 -4.80 -1.75 11.00
CA ALA A 70 -6.19 -1.89 10.57
C ALA A 70 -6.82 -0.53 10.20
N GLU A 71 -6.46 0.55 10.91
CA GLU A 71 -6.93 1.89 10.59
C GLU A 71 -6.28 2.44 9.32
N ALA A 72 -4.97 2.22 9.12
CA ALA A 72 -4.28 2.58 7.89
C ALA A 72 -4.84 1.85 6.65
N ALA A 73 -5.12 0.55 6.81
CA ALA A 73 -5.78 -0.28 5.80
C ALA A 73 -7.13 0.30 5.37
N ARG A 74 -7.98 0.72 6.32
CA ARG A 74 -9.27 1.35 6.04
C ARG A 74 -9.12 2.67 5.29
N VAL A 75 -8.16 3.51 5.65
CA VAL A 75 -7.90 4.79 4.98
C VAL A 75 -7.47 4.56 3.52
N ILE A 76 -6.58 3.60 3.28
CA ILE A 76 -6.13 3.23 1.92
C ILE A 76 -7.30 2.70 1.08
N ALA A 77 -8.10 1.78 1.64
CA ALA A 77 -9.27 1.23 0.96
C ALA A 77 -10.28 2.32 0.57
N ARG A 78 -10.57 3.27 1.49
CA ARG A 78 -11.44 4.42 1.23
C ARG A 78 -10.87 5.33 0.13
N ALA A 79 -9.56 5.56 0.12
CA ALA A 79 -8.89 6.36 -0.90
C ALA A 79 -9.01 5.73 -2.30
N HIS A 80 -8.91 4.40 -2.40
CA HIS A 80 -9.14 3.70 -3.67
C HIS A 80 -10.59 3.81 -4.14
N GLN A 81 -11.57 3.61 -3.24
CA GLN A 81 -12.99 3.78 -3.56
C GLN A 81 -13.31 5.19 -4.05
N ASP A 82 -12.81 6.22 -3.35
CA ASP A 82 -12.99 7.62 -3.74
C ASP A 82 -12.36 7.94 -5.11
N ARG A 83 -11.22 7.30 -5.45
CA ARG A 83 -10.57 7.43 -6.76
C ARG A 83 -11.42 6.81 -7.87
N VAL A 84 -11.97 5.62 -7.64
CA VAL A 84 -12.87 4.94 -8.60
C VAL A 84 -14.12 5.78 -8.82
N GLU A 85 -14.75 6.26 -7.75
CA GLU A 85 -15.92 7.15 -7.82
C GLU A 85 -15.62 8.43 -8.62
N ALA A 86 -14.44 9.05 -8.41
CA ALA A 86 -14.01 10.22 -9.17
C ALA A 86 -13.76 9.91 -10.65
N ARG A 87 -13.18 8.74 -10.96
CA ARG A 87 -12.98 8.27 -12.33
C ARG A 87 -14.32 8.11 -13.05
N ASP A 88 -15.28 7.45 -12.41
CA ASP A 88 -16.55 7.12 -13.04
C ASP A 88 -17.42 8.37 -13.24
N ARG A 89 -17.43 9.29 -12.27
CA ARG A 89 -18.09 10.61 -12.42
C ARG A 89 -17.47 11.46 -13.53
N THR A 90 -16.15 11.55 -13.59
CA THR A 90 -15.47 12.35 -14.63
C THR A 90 -15.60 11.73 -16.02
N LYS A 91 -15.71 10.40 -16.10
CA LYS A 91 -16.04 9.67 -17.32
C LYS A 91 -17.45 9.97 -17.79
N SER A 92 -18.44 9.93 -16.89
CA SER A 92 -19.84 10.24 -17.21
C SER A 92 -19.99 11.62 -17.84
N VAL A 93 -19.33 12.65 -17.29
CA VAL A 93 -19.37 14.02 -17.85
C VAL A 93 -18.70 14.08 -19.24
N LEU A 94 -17.62 13.33 -19.45
CA LEU A 94 -16.94 13.26 -20.74
C LEU A 94 -17.80 12.54 -21.79
N ASP A 95 -18.46 11.45 -21.40
CA ASP A 95 -19.34 10.69 -22.29
C ASP A 95 -20.58 11.53 -22.67
N GLU A 96 -21.15 12.30 -21.73
CA GLU A 96 -22.23 13.27 -22.00
C GLU A 96 -21.78 14.35 -23.01
N ALA A 97 -20.59 14.91 -22.83
CA ALA A 97 -20.05 15.90 -23.76
C ALA A 97 -19.81 15.32 -25.16
N ARG A 98 -19.35 14.06 -25.25
CA ARG A 98 -19.17 13.34 -26.53
C ARG A 98 -20.49 13.05 -27.23
N ALA A 99 -21.53 12.68 -26.47
CA ALA A 99 -22.87 12.48 -27.01
C ALA A 99 -23.44 13.79 -27.60
N ASP A 100 -23.25 14.92 -26.91
CA ASP A 100 -23.68 16.23 -27.41
C ASP A 100 -22.94 16.66 -28.68
N THR A 101 -21.67 16.28 -28.88
CA THR A 101 -20.95 16.56 -30.13
C THR A 101 -21.44 15.77 -31.35
N ALA A 102 -22.24 14.73 -31.15
CA ALA A 102 -22.90 14.02 -32.26
C ALA A 102 -24.14 14.76 -32.80
N ALA A 103 -24.61 15.81 -32.11
CA ALA A 103 -25.67 16.69 -32.58
C ALA A 103 -25.14 17.76 -33.57
N PRO A 104 -26.00 18.36 -34.42
CA PRO A 104 -25.56 19.35 -35.41
C PRO A 104 -24.77 20.51 -34.79
N PRO A 105 -23.66 20.95 -35.43
CA PRO A 105 -22.66 21.85 -34.83
C PRO A 105 -23.17 23.26 -34.53
N ILE A 106 -24.29 23.67 -35.13
CA ILE A 106 -24.98 24.93 -34.83
C ILE A 106 -26.48 24.60 -34.63
N PRO A 107 -27.01 24.77 -33.40
CA PRO A 107 -28.43 24.62 -33.17
C PRO A 107 -29.21 25.64 -34.01
N PRO A 108 -30.33 25.23 -34.65
CA PRO A 108 -31.03 26.05 -35.64
C PRO A 108 -31.74 27.27 -35.05
N THR A 109 -31.89 27.34 -33.73
CA THR A 109 -32.60 28.43 -33.05
C THR A 109 -31.73 29.10 -31.96
N PRO A 110 -31.92 30.42 -31.72
CA PRO A 110 -31.24 31.11 -30.62
C PRO A 110 -31.50 30.50 -29.24
N MET A 111 -32.68 29.90 -29.02
CA MET A 111 -32.99 29.18 -27.79
C MET A 111 -32.14 27.91 -27.64
N ALA A 112 -32.01 27.11 -28.69
CA ALA A 112 -31.21 25.89 -28.66
C ALA A 112 -29.70 26.19 -28.49
N GLN A 113 -29.22 27.32 -29.01
CA GLN A 113 -27.86 27.81 -28.74
C GLN A 113 -27.63 28.17 -27.26
N ARG A 114 -28.59 28.87 -26.63
CA ARG A 114 -28.54 29.20 -25.20
C ARG A 114 -28.56 27.94 -24.33
N GLU A 115 -29.37 26.96 -24.69
CA GLU A 115 -29.47 25.70 -23.97
C GLU A 115 -28.18 24.85 -24.09
N ALA A 116 -27.59 24.76 -25.28
CA ALA A 116 -26.30 24.10 -25.49
C ALA A 116 -25.19 24.76 -24.63
N MET A 117 -25.15 26.09 -24.57
CA MET A 117 -24.22 26.82 -23.71
C MET A 117 -24.46 26.52 -22.23
N ARG A 118 -25.72 26.47 -21.78
CA ARG A 118 -26.07 26.12 -20.38
C ARG A 118 -25.60 24.71 -20.01
N ARG A 119 -25.82 23.72 -20.89
CA ARG A 119 -25.36 22.34 -20.69
C ARG A 119 -23.82 22.25 -20.61
N ARG A 120 -23.12 22.92 -21.52
CA ARG A 120 -21.65 23.03 -21.49
C ARG A 120 -21.12 23.61 -20.18
N VAL A 121 -21.68 24.73 -19.74
CA VAL A 121 -21.28 25.36 -18.47
C VAL A 121 -21.59 24.45 -17.28
N ALA A 122 -22.72 23.75 -17.28
CA ALA A 122 -23.08 22.79 -16.25
C ALA A 122 -22.07 21.64 -16.15
N ARG A 123 -21.67 21.04 -17.28
CA ARG A 123 -20.65 19.98 -17.32
C ARG A 123 -19.29 20.44 -16.82
N LEU A 124 -18.81 21.60 -17.26
CA LEU A 124 -17.53 22.15 -16.79
C LEU A 124 -17.54 22.40 -15.28
N ARG A 125 -18.67 22.91 -14.74
CA ARG A 125 -18.85 23.07 -13.29
C ARG A 125 -18.88 21.73 -12.57
N ALA A 126 -19.59 20.74 -13.08
CA ALA A 126 -19.65 19.39 -12.52
C ALA A 126 -18.26 18.74 -12.51
N GLN A 127 -17.54 18.78 -13.64
CA GLN A 127 -16.17 18.23 -13.74
C GLN A 127 -15.23 18.88 -12.73
N ARG A 128 -15.27 20.22 -12.62
CA ARG A 128 -14.46 20.96 -11.63
C ARG A 128 -14.82 20.56 -10.20
N ALA A 129 -16.11 20.42 -9.88
CA ALA A 129 -16.56 20.00 -8.56
C ALA A 129 -16.07 18.58 -8.22
N HIS A 130 -16.15 17.63 -9.16
CA HIS A 130 -15.63 16.28 -8.98
C HIS A 130 -14.12 16.27 -8.71
N VAL A 131 -13.33 17.00 -9.51
CA VAL A 131 -11.87 17.10 -9.32
C VAL A 131 -11.51 17.71 -7.95
N LEU A 132 -12.18 18.79 -7.55
CA LEU A 132 -11.92 19.45 -6.27
C LEU A 132 -12.30 18.56 -5.08
N SER A 133 -13.46 17.89 -5.15
CA SER A 133 -13.89 16.96 -4.11
C SER A 133 -12.90 15.79 -3.94
N ALA A 134 -12.42 15.21 -5.05
CA ALA A 134 -11.43 14.15 -5.03
C ALA A 134 -10.10 14.63 -4.43
N ARG A 135 -9.66 15.85 -4.76
CA ARG A 135 -8.44 16.45 -4.20
C ARG A 135 -8.53 16.70 -2.70
N LEU A 136 -9.69 17.15 -2.20
CA LEU A 136 -9.93 17.34 -0.78
C LEU A 136 -9.97 16.00 -0.02
N LYS A 137 -10.66 14.99 -0.57
CA LYS A 137 -10.67 13.63 -0.02
C LYS A 137 -9.24 13.05 0.03
N ALA A 138 -8.47 13.16 -1.05
CA ALA A 138 -7.08 12.70 -1.09
C ALA A 138 -6.19 13.39 -0.04
N ARG A 139 -6.35 14.71 0.17
CA ARG A 139 -5.65 15.44 1.24
C ARG A 139 -6.02 14.91 2.62
N ARG A 140 -7.31 14.66 2.89
CA ARG A 140 -7.79 14.08 4.16
C ARG A 140 -7.18 12.70 4.42
N HIS A 141 -7.16 11.84 3.40
CA HIS A 141 -6.53 10.52 3.49
C HIS A 141 -5.03 10.62 3.77
N SER A 142 -4.32 11.52 3.07
CA SER A 142 -2.89 11.78 3.34
C SER A 142 -2.65 12.28 4.76
N THR A 143 -3.47 13.19 5.28
CA THR A 143 -3.34 13.67 6.66
C THR A 143 -3.64 12.58 7.68
N ALA A 144 -4.65 11.73 7.44
CA ALA A 144 -4.97 10.60 8.30
C ALA A 144 -3.81 9.60 8.35
N LEU A 145 -3.23 9.25 7.20
CA LEU A 145 -2.04 8.38 7.14
C LEU A 145 -0.83 9.00 7.86
N ARG A 146 -0.61 10.31 7.75
CA ARG A 146 0.47 11.02 8.48
C ARG A 146 0.23 10.99 9.99
N ALA A 147 -1.00 11.19 10.44
CA ALA A 147 -1.37 11.12 11.85
C ALA A 147 -1.19 9.69 12.41
N LEU A 148 -1.60 8.66 11.67
CA LEU A 148 -1.36 7.26 12.03
C LEU A 148 0.13 6.95 12.11
N ARG A 149 0.94 7.45 11.16
CA ARG A 149 2.40 7.32 11.19
C ARG A 149 3.03 8.02 12.40
N TYR A 150 2.50 9.19 12.78
CA TYR A 150 2.92 9.90 13.97
C TYR A 150 2.56 9.12 15.25
N ARG A 151 1.36 8.54 15.30
CA ARG A 151 0.88 7.68 16.40
C ARG A 151 1.76 6.43 16.58
N LEU A 152 2.10 5.75 15.48
CA LEU A 152 3.08 4.65 15.46
C LEU A 152 4.47 5.09 15.93
N ALA A 153 4.87 6.31 15.62
CA ALA A 153 6.16 6.85 16.05
C ALA A 153 6.17 7.20 17.55
N HIS A 154 5.05 7.69 18.11
CA HIS A 154 4.97 8.15 19.51
C HIS A 154 4.65 7.00 20.48
N HIS A 155 4.01 5.92 20.03
CA HIS A 155 3.89 4.68 20.81
C HIS A 155 5.19 3.86 20.87
N ARG A 156 6.24 4.29 20.16
CA ARG A 156 7.61 3.75 20.27
C ARG A 156 8.44 4.57 21.29
N PHE A 157 8.02 4.46 22.56
CA PHE A 157 8.83 4.48 23.81
C PHE A 157 8.92 5.77 24.64
N PRO A 158 8.72 5.68 25.98
CA PRO A 158 9.71 6.12 26.95
C PRO A 158 10.72 4.97 27.16
N GLY A 159 11.96 5.12 26.63
CA GLY A 159 13.07 4.15 26.72
C GLY A 159 13.28 3.27 25.47
N LEU A 160 14.17 3.69 24.56
CA LEU A 160 14.42 3.17 23.19
C LEU A 160 15.29 1.87 23.12
N PRO A 161 15.21 1.07 22.01
CA PRO A 161 15.88 1.36 20.72
C PRO A 161 14.96 1.56 19.47
N SER A 162 15.56 2.14 18.43
CA SER A 162 15.06 3.06 17.39
C SER A 162 13.97 2.63 16.37
N LEU A 163 13.21 3.65 15.95
CA LEU A 163 12.29 3.77 14.81
C LEU A 163 12.94 3.84 13.42
N ASN A 164 14.26 3.95 13.37
CA ASN A 164 15.07 4.21 12.17
C ASN A 164 15.94 3.01 11.77
N GLY A 165 15.59 1.80 12.21
CA GLY A 165 16.36 0.59 11.89
C GLY A 165 16.34 0.26 10.39
N PRO A 166 17.38 -0.42 9.88
CA PRO A 166 17.51 -0.74 8.45
C PRO A 166 16.27 -1.40 7.82
N ALA A 167 15.63 -2.32 8.55
CA ALA A 167 14.38 -2.98 8.12
C ALA A 167 13.24 -1.97 7.80
N ALA A 168 13.09 -0.91 8.59
CA ALA A 168 12.06 0.10 8.37
C ALA A 168 12.35 0.97 7.14
N VAL A 169 13.63 1.20 6.82
CA VAL A 169 14.06 1.88 5.59
C VAL A 169 13.77 1.01 4.38
N ALA A 170 14.15 -0.28 4.43
CA ALA A 170 13.90 -1.24 3.37
C ALA A 170 12.41 -1.40 3.05
N VAL A 171 11.56 -1.57 4.07
CA VAL A 171 10.10 -1.66 3.86
C VAL A 171 9.54 -0.42 3.18
N ARG A 172 9.94 0.79 3.59
CA ARG A 172 9.50 2.03 2.92
C ARG A 172 9.98 2.10 1.47
N ALA A 173 11.21 1.68 1.21
CA ALA A 173 11.78 1.64 -0.12
C ALA A 173 10.96 0.71 -1.04
N ALA A 174 10.70 -0.54 -0.64
CA ALA A 174 9.89 -1.44 -1.46
C ALA A 174 8.46 -0.91 -1.68
N LEU A 175 7.82 -0.37 -0.65
CA LEU A 175 6.47 0.18 -0.76
C LEU A 175 6.41 1.39 -1.71
N SER A 176 7.49 2.17 -1.82
CA SER A 176 7.58 3.27 -2.80
C SER A 176 7.57 2.79 -4.26
N ARG A 177 7.80 1.50 -4.49
CA ARG A 177 7.91 0.88 -5.82
C ARG A 177 6.68 0.08 -6.22
N LEU A 178 5.59 0.15 -5.44
CA LEU A 178 4.30 -0.45 -5.82
C LEU A 178 3.89 0.01 -7.24
N GLY A 179 3.47 -0.94 -8.06
CA GLY A 179 3.09 -0.72 -9.45
C GLY A 179 4.25 -0.63 -10.45
N ARG A 180 5.51 -0.78 -10.04
CA ARG A 180 6.65 -0.91 -10.99
C ARG A 180 6.62 -2.28 -11.68
N PRO A 181 6.97 -2.39 -12.97
CA PRO A 181 6.90 -3.64 -13.71
C PRO A 181 7.92 -4.67 -13.22
N TYR A 182 7.54 -5.94 -13.33
CA TYR A 182 8.47 -7.06 -13.19
C TYR A 182 9.32 -7.20 -14.45
N VAL A 183 10.63 -7.31 -14.29
CA VAL A 183 11.56 -7.68 -15.36
C VAL A 183 12.59 -8.65 -14.80
N TRP A 184 12.72 -9.83 -15.41
CA TRP A 184 13.70 -10.83 -15.01
C TRP A 184 15.12 -10.24 -15.04
N GLY A 185 15.87 -10.37 -13.95
CA GLY A 185 17.21 -9.81 -13.84
C GLY A 185 17.28 -8.33 -13.46
N ALA A 186 16.16 -7.63 -13.30
CA ALA A 186 16.17 -6.22 -12.91
C ALA A 186 16.30 -6.00 -11.40
N ALA A 187 17.07 -4.98 -10.99
CA ALA A 187 17.33 -4.64 -9.58
C ALA A 187 17.09 -3.14 -9.28
N GLY A 188 16.13 -2.54 -9.97
CA GLY A 188 15.66 -1.17 -9.71
C GLY A 188 16.39 -0.06 -10.47
N PRO A 189 16.02 1.21 -10.20
CA PRO A 189 14.91 1.61 -9.32
C PRO A 189 13.52 1.57 -10.00
N GLU A 190 13.46 1.40 -11.32
CA GLU A 190 12.20 1.49 -12.08
C GLU A 190 11.59 0.14 -12.44
N GLN A 191 12.35 -0.95 -12.34
CA GLN A 191 11.95 -2.30 -12.76
C GLN A 191 12.63 -3.32 -11.84
N PHE A 192 11.95 -4.42 -11.51
CA PHE A 192 12.45 -5.36 -10.52
C PHE A 192 12.14 -6.81 -10.87
N ASP A 193 13.03 -7.74 -10.55
CA ASP A 193 12.66 -9.11 -10.21
C ASP A 193 12.47 -9.25 -8.69
N CYS A 194 12.11 -10.46 -8.23
CA CYS A 194 11.78 -10.70 -6.83
C CYS A 194 12.95 -10.36 -5.87
N SER A 195 14.13 -10.93 -6.12
CA SER A 195 15.31 -10.69 -5.30
C SER A 195 15.90 -9.30 -5.51
N GLY A 196 15.77 -8.72 -6.70
CA GLY A 196 16.17 -7.37 -7.04
C GLY A 196 15.37 -6.31 -6.30
N LEU A 197 14.05 -6.50 -6.09
CA LEU A 197 13.24 -5.61 -5.27
C LEU A 197 13.73 -5.59 -3.82
N VAL A 198 13.95 -6.76 -3.24
CA VAL A 198 14.40 -6.93 -1.86
C VAL A 198 15.81 -6.36 -1.67
N GLN A 199 16.73 -6.71 -2.57
CA GLN A 199 18.11 -6.23 -2.59
C GLN A 199 18.16 -4.70 -2.67
N TRP A 200 17.48 -4.10 -3.66
CA TRP A 200 17.45 -2.65 -3.85
C TRP A 200 16.90 -1.93 -2.62
N SER A 201 15.87 -2.51 -1.98
CA SER A 201 15.23 -1.96 -0.79
C SER A 201 16.17 -1.93 0.41
N TYR A 202 16.88 -3.03 0.67
CA TYR A 202 17.87 -3.10 1.74
C TYR A 202 19.14 -2.28 1.46
N ALA A 203 19.49 -2.09 0.19
CA ALA A 203 20.56 -1.17 -0.19
C ALA A 203 20.24 0.29 0.20
N GLN A 204 18.97 0.71 0.17
CA GLN A 204 18.56 2.03 0.69
C GLN A 204 18.82 2.17 2.20
N ALA A 205 18.94 1.05 2.89
CA ALA A 205 19.21 0.95 4.31
C ALA A 205 20.70 0.68 4.63
N GLY A 206 21.57 0.66 3.61
CA GLY A 206 23.00 0.36 3.75
C GLY A 206 23.33 -1.13 3.94
N ILE A 207 22.36 -2.03 3.82
CA ILE A 207 22.57 -3.48 3.95
C ILE A 207 22.68 -4.10 2.57
N HIS A 208 23.76 -4.86 2.36
CA HIS A 208 23.98 -5.61 1.14
C HIS A 208 23.36 -7.00 1.27
N LEU A 209 22.53 -7.37 0.30
CA LEU A 209 21.97 -8.70 0.16
C LEU A 209 22.48 -9.34 -1.12
N GLY A 210 22.53 -10.67 -1.14
CA GLY A 210 22.81 -11.44 -2.34
C GLY A 210 21.88 -11.08 -3.50
N ARG A 211 22.35 -11.23 -4.73
CA ARG A 211 21.58 -10.86 -5.92
C ARG A 211 20.41 -11.82 -6.18
N THR A 212 20.60 -13.10 -5.88
CA THR A 212 19.62 -14.16 -6.20
C THR A 212 18.88 -14.64 -4.96
N THR A 213 17.69 -15.22 -5.14
CA THR A 213 16.94 -15.86 -4.05
C THR A 213 17.75 -16.94 -3.33
N TYR A 214 18.56 -17.69 -4.08
CA TYR A 214 19.46 -18.73 -3.57
C TYR A 214 20.57 -18.19 -2.66
N GLN A 215 21.00 -16.95 -2.90
CA GLN A 215 21.93 -16.26 -1.99
C GLN A 215 21.16 -15.70 -0.79
N GLN A 216 20.05 -14.99 -1.05
CA GLN A 216 19.27 -14.31 -0.01
C GLN A 216 18.67 -15.25 1.05
N ILE A 217 18.39 -16.51 0.71
CA ILE A 217 17.93 -17.49 1.71
C ILE A 217 19.00 -17.82 2.76
N ASN A 218 20.24 -17.37 2.58
CA ASN A 218 21.34 -17.50 3.55
C ASN A 218 21.71 -16.15 4.19
N ASP A 219 21.08 -15.05 3.79
CA ASP A 219 21.35 -13.74 4.36
C ASP A 219 20.61 -13.56 5.69
N GLY A 220 21.36 -13.38 6.78
CA GLY A 220 20.82 -13.16 8.12
C GLY A 220 20.40 -14.44 8.86
N ILE A 221 19.48 -14.31 9.81
CA ILE A 221 19.10 -15.42 10.72
C ILE A 221 17.74 -16.05 10.35
N PRO A 222 17.55 -17.37 10.55
CA PRO A 222 16.23 -17.98 10.40
C PRO A 222 15.24 -17.45 11.43
N VAL A 223 14.00 -17.23 11.01
CA VAL A 223 12.92 -16.74 11.87
C VAL A 223 11.72 -17.68 11.77
N PRO A 224 11.14 -18.15 12.90
CA PRO A 224 9.89 -18.88 12.85
C PRO A 224 8.74 -17.95 12.47
N ARG A 225 7.73 -18.47 11.77
CA ARG A 225 6.56 -17.68 11.32
C ARG A 225 5.92 -16.82 12.40
N SER A 226 5.83 -17.33 13.63
CA SER A 226 5.26 -16.62 14.79
C SER A 226 6.03 -15.36 15.19
N LEU A 227 7.29 -15.22 14.77
CA LEU A 227 8.16 -14.09 15.08
C LEU A 227 8.46 -13.22 13.86
N VAL A 228 7.72 -13.41 12.76
CA VAL A 228 7.88 -12.59 11.55
C VAL A 228 7.66 -11.11 11.87
N ARG A 229 8.55 -10.26 11.35
CA ARG A 229 8.51 -8.80 11.53
C ARG A 229 8.64 -8.11 10.17
N PRO A 230 8.16 -6.86 10.05
CA PRO A 230 8.44 -6.05 8.87
C PRO A 230 9.94 -5.98 8.57
N GLY A 231 10.31 -6.22 7.32
CA GLY A 231 11.68 -6.34 6.84
C GLY A 231 12.14 -7.78 6.61
N ASP A 232 11.61 -8.75 7.34
CA ASP A 232 12.04 -10.14 7.18
C ASP A 232 11.81 -10.63 5.74
N LEU A 233 12.80 -11.33 5.18
CA LEU A 233 12.73 -11.95 3.87
C LEU A 233 11.90 -13.23 3.96
N VAL A 234 10.93 -13.37 3.08
CA VAL A 234 10.00 -14.50 3.05
C VAL A 234 10.17 -15.27 1.76
N PHE A 235 10.39 -16.57 1.87
CA PHE A 235 10.60 -17.49 0.77
C PHE A 235 9.46 -18.52 0.74
N PRO A 236 8.44 -18.33 -0.11
CA PRO A 236 7.37 -19.33 -0.26
C PRO A 236 7.83 -20.60 -1.00
N HIS A 237 8.90 -20.51 -1.79
CA HIS A 237 9.59 -21.62 -2.45
C HIS A 237 10.99 -21.15 -2.89
N ALA A 238 11.86 -22.06 -3.34
CA ALA A 238 13.28 -21.77 -3.64
C ALA A 238 13.52 -20.68 -4.71
N GLY A 239 12.57 -20.47 -5.61
CA GLY A 239 12.67 -19.55 -6.74
C GLY A 239 12.09 -18.14 -6.51
N HIS A 240 11.56 -17.85 -5.32
CA HIS A 240 10.88 -16.56 -5.06
C HIS A 240 11.19 -16.01 -3.68
N VAL A 241 11.26 -14.69 -3.59
CA VAL A 241 11.45 -13.96 -2.34
C VAL A 241 10.53 -12.76 -2.28
N GLN A 242 10.05 -12.49 -1.08
CA GLN A 242 9.15 -11.41 -0.74
C GLN A 242 9.71 -10.72 0.52
N MET A 243 9.26 -9.52 0.83
CA MET A 243 9.62 -8.85 2.08
C MET A 243 8.38 -8.68 2.95
N ALA A 244 8.42 -9.16 4.19
CA ALA A 244 7.36 -8.96 5.16
C ALA A 244 7.15 -7.47 5.44
N ILE A 245 5.90 -7.03 5.49
CA ILE A 245 5.53 -5.65 5.81
C ILE A 245 4.62 -5.54 7.05
N GLY A 246 4.42 -6.66 7.77
CA GLY A 246 3.53 -6.78 8.91
C GLY A 246 2.16 -7.36 8.55
N ASN A 247 1.35 -7.71 9.55
CA ASN A 247 -0.03 -8.20 9.40
C ASN A 247 -0.24 -9.37 8.41
N ASN A 248 0.70 -10.33 8.38
CA ASN A 248 0.70 -11.40 7.39
C ASN A 248 0.62 -10.88 5.94
N LEU A 249 1.23 -9.72 5.67
CA LEU A 249 1.40 -9.17 4.34
C LEU A 249 2.88 -9.13 3.97
N VAL A 250 3.10 -9.22 2.66
CA VAL A 250 4.41 -9.11 2.03
C VAL A 250 4.33 -8.15 0.85
N VAL A 251 5.44 -7.50 0.52
CA VAL A 251 5.63 -6.83 -0.77
C VAL A 251 6.51 -7.70 -1.67
N GLU A 252 6.14 -7.82 -2.94
CA GLU A 252 6.81 -8.70 -3.89
C GLU A 252 6.79 -8.16 -5.33
N ALA A 253 7.76 -8.57 -6.13
CA ALA A 253 7.71 -8.53 -7.60
C ALA A 253 7.54 -9.97 -8.09
N PRO A 254 6.33 -10.40 -8.50
CA PRO A 254 5.99 -11.83 -8.48
C PRO A 254 6.41 -12.63 -9.72
N TYR A 255 6.23 -12.09 -10.93
CA TYR A 255 6.54 -12.78 -12.20
C TYR A 255 6.41 -11.83 -13.41
N SER A 256 6.92 -12.25 -14.56
CA SER A 256 6.87 -11.51 -15.82
C SER A 256 5.44 -11.10 -16.22
N GLY A 257 5.26 -9.82 -16.54
CA GLY A 257 3.94 -9.25 -16.87
C GLY A 257 3.13 -8.78 -15.66
N ALA A 258 3.59 -9.04 -14.43
CA ALA A 258 3.01 -8.44 -13.23
C ALA A 258 3.77 -7.17 -12.79
N THR A 259 3.25 -6.51 -11.76
CA THR A 259 3.89 -5.36 -11.11
C THR A 259 4.18 -5.65 -9.64
N VAL A 260 5.10 -4.89 -9.06
CA VAL A 260 5.33 -4.86 -7.61
C VAL A 260 4.00 -4.62 -6.89
N ARG A 261 3.66 -5.49 -5.96
CA ARG A 261 2.36 -5.49 -5.27
C ARG A 261 2.47 -6.00 -3.84
N ILE A 262 1.40 -5.80 -3.09
CA ILE A 262 1.23 -6.39 -1.76
C ILE A 262 0.42 -7.68 -1.90
N SER A 263 0.91 -8.74 -1.26
CA SER A 263 0.29 -10.07 -1.25
C SER A 263 0.18 -10.59 0.19
N ARG A 264 -0.58 -11.67 0.36
CA ARG A 264 -0.67 -12.38 1.64
C ARG A 264 0.57 -13.23 1.88
N LEU A 265 0.99 -13.27 3.14
CA LEU A 265 2.01 -14.18 3.63
C LEU A 265 1.48 -15.62 3.61
N GLY A 266 1.96 -16.44 2.68
CA GLY A 266 1.57 -17.85 2.54
C GLY A 266 1.88 -18.68 3.80
N SER A 267 1.25 -19.84 3.97
CA SER A 267 1.39 -20.68 5.19
C SER A 267 2.72 -21.44 5.25
N ASN A 268 3.15 -22.03 4.13
CA ASN A 268 4.40 -22.76 4.01
C ASN A 268 5.49 -21.82 3.48
N ILE A 269 6.34 -21.33 4.39
CA ILE A 269 7.37 -20.33 4.07
C ILE A 269 8.63 -20.59 4.89
N ALA A 270 9.79 -20.26 4.32
CA ALA A 270 11.01 -20.00 5.08
C ALA A 270 11.18 -18.50 5.28
N ILE A 271 11.72 -18.08 6.42
CA ILE A 271 11.89 -16.66 6.74
C ILE A 271 13.32 -16.40 7.20
N ARG A 272 13.94 -15.34 6.67
CA ARG A 272 15.24 -14.84 7.10
C ARG A 272 15.14 -13.39 7.56
N ARG A 273 15.88 -13.04 8.61
CA ARG A 273 16.01 -11.66 9.08
C ARG A 273 17.43 -11.16 8.80
N PRO A 274 17.59 -10.23 7.85
CA PRO A 274 18.85 -9.54 7.64
C PRO A 274 19.31 -8.82 8.92
N LEU A 275 20.62 -8.83 9.17
CA LEU A 275 21.27 -8.20 10.32
C LEU A 275 21.94 -6.88 9.93
#